data_AF-A0A2E7CJ97-F1
#
_entry.id   AF-A0A2E7CJ97-F1
#
_cell.length_a   1.000
_cell.length_b   1.000
_cell.length_c   1.000
_cell.angle_alpha   90.00
_cell.angle_beta   90.00
_cell.angle_gamma   90.00
#
_symmetry.space_group_name_H-M   'P 1'
#
loop_
_entity.id
_entity.type
_entity.pdbx_description
1 polymer ?
#
loop_
_entity_poly.entity_id
_entity_poly.type
_entity_poly.pdbx_seq_one_letter_code
_entity_poly.pdbx_strand_id
1 'polypeptide(L)'
;MSIPTDLLAQAGNIGAGMDQIEAQGMQIAMPTGQYSSRALNSLVETVNEIMSMIGEQENYPSFTEDQTALPQDFVNMIMAIMTIAEDAQVPVDIELQDIVSDREIARLVALLKRLSKDSSFQQYLEAQESPPMMEEAAAVEALPEGGEMTVSDDELFASRMR
;
A
#
# COMPACT_ATOMS: atom_id res chain seq x y z
N MET A 1 -30.97 -29.78 43.14
CA MET A 1 -29.80 -29.74 42.24
C MET A 1 -29.78 -28.35 41.64
N SER A 2 -28.98 -27.47 42.23
CA SER A 2 -28.94 -26.04 41.89
C SER A 2 -27.94 -25.83 40.75
N ILE A 3 -28.37 -25.17 39.69
CA ILE A 3 -27.50 -24.80 38.58
C ILE A 3 -26.51 -23.76 39.13
N PRO A 4 -25.18 -23.96 38.98
CA PRO A 4 -24.18 -23.03 39.49
C PRO A 4 -24.30 -21.68 38.78
N THR A 5 -24.48 -20.62 39.58
CA THR A 5 -24.66 -19.22 39.18
C THR A 5 -23.49 -18.65 38.36
N ASP A 6 -22.33 -19.32 38.37
CA ASP A 6 -21.14 -18.94 37.60
C ASP A 6 -21.30 -19.07 36.08
N LEU A 7 -22.21 -19.92 35.58
CA LEU A 7 -22.37 -20.10 34.13
C LEU A 7 -23.09 -18.93 33.44
N LEU A 8 -23.81 -18.11 34.20
CA LEU A 8 -24.53 -16.93 33.67
C LEU A 8 -23.63 -15.70 33.53
N ALA A 9 -22.50 -15.64 34.24
CA ALA A 9 -21.53 -14.55 34.10
C ALA A 9 -20.64 -14.70 32.87
N GLN A 10 -20.51 -15.90 32.31
CA GLN A 10 -19.65 -16.16 31.15
C GLN A 10 -20.33 -15.85 29.80
N ALA A 11 -21.65 -15.70 29.78
CA ALA A 11 -22.40 -15.29 28.58
C ALA A 11 -22.35 -13.77 28.31
N GLY A 12 -21.97 -12.94 29.29
CA GLY A 12 -21.88 -11.49 29.14
C GLY A 12 -20.63 -11.00 28.40
N ASN A 13 -19.55 -11.79 28.37
CA ASN A 13 -18.28 -11.37 27.77
C ASN A 13 -18.13 -11.71 26.29
N ILE A 14 -19.06 -12.45 25.69
CA ILE A 14 -19.03 -12.75 24.25
C ILE A 14 -19.80 -11.67 23.45
N GLY A 15 -20.78 -11.00 24.06
CA GLY A 15 -21.51 -9.88 23.41
C GLY A 15 -20.66 -8.62 23.21
N ALA A 16 -19.74 -8.32 24.14
CA ALA A 16 -18.94 -7.11 24.10
C ALA A 16 -17.88 -7.07 22.98
N GLY A 17 -17.53 -8.23 22.39
CA GLY A 17 -16.59 -8.31 21.27
C GLY A 17 -17.25 -8.07 19.90
N MET A 18 -18.57 -8.27 19.78
CA MET A 18 -19.31 -8.01 18.54
C MET A 18 -19.76 -6.54 18.47
N ASP A 19 -20.15 -5.94 19.60
CA ASP A 19 -20.49 -4.51 19.70
C ASP A 19 -19.31 -3.59 19.36
N GLN A 20 -18.05 -4.01 19.55
CA GLN A 20 -16.88 -3.18 19.23
C GLN A 20 -16.59 -3.07 17.72
N ILE A 21 -17.06 -4.03 16.93
CA ILE A 21 -17.00 -3.96 15.46
C ILE A 21 -18.18 -3.14 14.93
N GLU A 22 -19.35 -3.24 15.58
CA GLU A 22 -20.55 -2.46 15.20
C GLU A 22 -20.46 -0.97 15.59
N ALA A 23 -19.77 -0.63 16.69
CA ALA A 23 -19.60 0.77 17.15
C ALA A 23 -18.54 1.57 16.37
N GLN A 24 -17.73 0.92 15.52
CA GLN A 24 -16.91 1.57 14.49
C GLN A 24 -17.65 1.70 13.15
N GLY A 25 -18.97 1.49 13.15
CA GLY A 25 -19.86 2.02 12.13
C GLY A 25 -19.89 3.55 12.16
N MET A 26 -18.75 4.20 11.88
CA MET A 26 -18.78 5.40 11.08
C MET A 26 -19.57 4.99 9.84
N GLN A 27 -20.85 5.35 9.80
CA GLN A 27 -21.57 5.47 8.55
C GLN A 27 -20.84 6.56 7.80
N ILE A 28 -19.72 6.20 7.16
CA ILE A 28 -19.06 7.06 6.20
C ILE A 28 -20.14 7.27 5.17
N ALA A 29 -20.69 8.48 5.17
CA ALA A 29 -21.75 8.84 4.26
C ALA A 29 -21.21 8.50 2.88
N MET A 30 -21.86 7.56 2.20
CA MET A 30 -21.44 7.19 0.85
C MET A 30 -21.48 8.49 0.04
N PRO A 31 -20.38 8.89 -0.61
CA PRO A 31 -20.39 10.09 -1.41
C PRO A 31 -21.48 9.92 -2.48
N THR A 32 -22.41 10.88 -2.45
CA THR A 32 -23.53 10.95 -3.37
C THR A 32 -23.28 12.10 -4.33
N GLY A 33 -23.61 11.88 -5.60
CA GLY A 33 -23.24 12.79 -6.67
C GLY A 33 -23.81 12.37 -8.00
N GLN A 34 -23.22 12.91 -9.07
CA GLN A 34 -23.46 12.43 -10.43
C GLN A 34 -22.12 12.04 -11.01
N TYR A 35 -21.93 10.73 -11.19
CA TYR A 35 -20.68 10.16 -11.65
C TYR A 35 -20.91 9.45 -12.98
N SER A 36 -20.22 9.90 -14.01
CA SER A 36 -20.23 9.17 -15.27
C SER A 36 -19.46 7.85 -15.12
N SER A 37 -19.98 6.80 -15.74
CA SER A 37 -19.32 5.50 -15.89
C SER A 37 -17.89 5.65 -16.41
N ARG A 38 -17.66 6.59 -17.33
CA ARG A 38 -16.32 6.93 -17.84
C ARG A 38 -15.37 7.42 -16.76
N ALA A 39 -15.79 8.40 -15.94
CA ALA A 39 -14.96 8.94 -14.87
C ALA A 39 -14.67 7.87 -13.81
N LEU A 40 -15.69 7.10 -13.42
CA LEU A 40 -15.57 5.99 -12.49
C LEU A 40 -14.61 4.92 -12.98
N ASN A 41 -14.68 4.53 -14.25
CA ASN A 41 -13.78 3.53 -14.81
C ASN A 41 -12.33 4.01 -14.86
N SER A 42 -12.08 5.30 -15.10
CA SER A 42 -10.72 5.85 -14.97
C SER A 42 -10.19 5.77 -13.53
N LEU A 43 -11.08 5.87 -12.53
CA LEU A 43 -10.72 5.69 -11.13
C LEU A 43 -10.48 4.22 -10.79
N VAL A 44 -11.34 3.31 -11.25
CA VAL A 44 -11.17 1.86 -11.10
C VAL A 44 -9.83 1.40 -11.67
N GLU A 45 -9.47 1.83 -12.89
CA GLU A 45 -8.18 1.52 -13.51
C GLU A 45 -7.00 1.94 -12.63
N THR A 46 -7.07 3.13 -12.04
CA THR A 46 -6.00 3.67 -11.20
C THR A 46 -5.93 2.95 -9.85
N VAL A 47 -7.08 2.64 -9.25
CA VAL A 47 -7.16 1.86 -8.01
C VAL A 47 -6.58 0.46 -8.24
N ASN A 48 -6.98 -0.23 -9.30
CA ASN A 48 -6.47 -1.57 -9.64
C ASN A 48 -4.96 -1.58 -9.92
N GLU A 49 -4.43 -0.52 -10.56
CA GLU A 49 -2.98 -0.33 -10.75
C GLU A 49 -2.26 -0.30 -9.39
N ILE A 50 -2.76 0.48 -8.43
CA ILE A 50 -2.16 0.58 -7.08
C ILE A 50 -2.32 -0.73 -6.30
N MET A 51 -3.49 -1.38 -6.36
CA MET A 51 -3.70 -2.68 -5.70
C MET A 51 -2.70 -3.72 -6.18
N SER A 52 -2.41 -3.73 -7.48
CA SER A 52 -1.39 -4.60 -8.06
C SER A 52 0.02 -4.31 -7.51
N MET A 53 0.32 -3.05 -7.13
CA MET A 53 1.58 -2.68 -6.49
C MET A 53 1.67 -3.12 -5.02
N ILE A 54 0.54 -3.31 -4.35
CA ILE A 54 0.46 -3.78 -2.96
C ILE A 54 0.47 -5.33 -2.90
N GLY A 55 0.51 -6.01 -4.06
CA GLY A 55 0.49 -7.47 -4.15
C GLY A 55 -0.92 -8.08 -4.09
N GLU A 56 -1.97 -7.26 -4.02
CA GLU A 56 -3.36 -7.71 -4.08
C GLU A 56 -3.76 -8.03 -5.53
N GLN A 57 -4.28 -9.24 -5.76
CA GLN A 57 -4.67 -9.69 -7.11
C GLN A 57 -6.15 -9.43 -7.43
N GLU A 58 -6.93 -8.98 -6.46
CA GLU A 58 -8.34 -8.72 -6.65
C GLU A 58 -8.55 -7.36 -7.34
N ASN A 59 -9.00 -7.41 -8.59
CA ASN A 59 -9.35 -6.23 -9.36
C ASN A 59 -10.82 -5.88 -9.17
N TYR A 60 -11.10 -4.61 -8.92
CA TYR A 60 -12.48 -4.13 -8.90
C TYR A 60 -13.06 -4.08 -10.33
N PRO A 61 -14.32 -4.55 -10.54
CA PRO A 61 -14.92 -4.56 -11.87
C PRO A 61 -15.25 -3.15 -12.38
N SER A 62 -15.33 -3.00 -13.70
CA SER A 62 -15.75 -1.74 -14.34
C SER A 62 -17.25 -1.48 -14.16
N PHE A 63 -17.61 -0.20 -14.07
CA PHE A 63 -18.98 0.29 -14.07
C PHE A 63 -19.55 0.32 -15.49
N THR A 64 -20.73 -0.27 -15.68
CA THR A 64 -21.45 -0.29 -16.97
C THR A 64 -22.37 0.91 -17.16
N GLU A 65 -22.77 1.55 -16.07
CA GLU A 65 -23.74 2.64 -16.04
C GLU A 65 -23.26 3.76 -15.12
N ASP A 66 -23.77 4.97 -15.36
CA ASP A 66 -23.54 6.12 -14.51
C ASP A 66 -24.13 5.87 -13.12
N GLN A 67 -23.45 6.37 -12.09
CA GLN A 67 -23.81 6.12 -10.69
C GLN A 67 -24.16 7.43 -9.99
N THR A 68 -25.08 7.35 -9.03
CA THR A 68 -25.43 8.46 -8.15
C THR A 68 -24.81 8.34 -6.76
N ALA A 69 -24.22 7.19 -6.46
CA ALA A 69 -23.48 6.91 -5.24
C ALA A 69 -22.33 5.94 -5.56
N LEU A 70 -21.20 6.10 -4.87
CA LEU A 70 -20.13 5.12 -4.96
C LEU A 70 -20.50 3.85 -4.16
N PRO A 71 -20.29 2.64 -4.71
CA PRO A 71 -20.44 1.42 -3.94
C PRO A 71 -19.52 1.42 -2.72
N GLN A 72 -20.03 0.94 -1.59
CA GLN A 72 -19.30 0.93 -0.33
C GLN A 72 -17.97 0.18 -0.43
N ASP A 73 -17.95 -0.98 -1.11
CA ASP A 73 -16.73 -1.76 -1.28
C ASP A 73 -15.64 -0.98 -2.01
N PHE A 74 -16.02 -0.20 -3.03
CA PHE A 74 -15.09 0.63 -3.78
C PHE A 74 -14.56 1.81 -2.93
N VAL A 75 -15.42 2.42 -2.12
CA VAL A 75 -15.01 3.46 -1.16
C VAL A 75 -14.02 2.89 -0.15
N ASN A 76 -14.27 1.68 0.37
CA ASN A 76 -13.37 0.99 1.29
C ASN A 76 -11.99 0.74 0.68
N MET A 77 -11.92 0.34 -0.59
CA MET A 77 -10.64 0.17 -1.29
C MET A 77 -9.86 1.48 -1.41
N ILE A 78 -10.54 2.58 -1.77
CA ILE A 78 -9.90 3.90 -1.86
C ILE A 78 -9.39 4.34 -0.49
N MET A 79 -10.18 4.16 0.57
CA MET A 79 -9.76 4.48 1.94
C MET A 79 -8.56 3.65 2.37
N ALA A 80 -8.52 2.35 2.06
CA ALA A 80 -7.38 1.51 2.38
C ALA A 80 -6.09 2.06 1.73
N ILE A 81 -6.15 2.46 0.46
CA ILE A 81 -5.02 3.10 -0.24
C ILE A 81 -4.61 4.42 0.45
N MET A 82 -5.59 5.24 0.86
CA MET A 82 -5.31 6.50 1.56
C MET A 82 -4.65 6.26 2.91
N THR A 83 -5.11 5.28 3.69
CA THR A 83 -4.49 4.88 4.97
C THR A 83 -3.04 4.44 4.77
N ILE A 84 -2.77 3.62 3.75
CA ILE A 84 -1.40 3.19 3.41
C ILE A 84 -0.53 4.41 3.05
N ALA A 85 -1.09 5.39 2.33
CA ALA A 85 -0.37 6.63 1.99
C ALA A 85 -0.05 7.47 3.24
N GLU A 86 -0.98 7.56 4.19
CA GLU A 86 -0.77 8.24 5.47
C GLU A 86 0.32 7.54 6.29
N ASP A 87 0.31 6.21 6.34
CA ASP A 87 1.35 5.42 7.02
C ASP A 87 2.73 5.63 6.35
N ALA A 88 2.76 5.78 5.03
CA ALA A 88 3.94 6.15 4.25
C ALA A 88 4.33 7.64 4.39
N GLN A 89 3.61 8.42 5.20
CA GLN A 89 3.79 9.86 5.42
C GLN A 89 3.66 10.71 4.14
N VAL A 90 2.91 10.21 3.15
CA VAL A 90 2.63 10.93 1.90
C VAL A 90 1.30 11.68 2.04
N PRO A 91 1.29 13.02 1.89
CA PRO A 91 0.07 13.81 2.11
C PRO A 91 -0.98 13.53 1.04
N VAL A 92 -2.19 13.21 1.49
CA VAL A 92 -3.39 13.02 0.67
C VAL A 92 -4.42 14.09 1.03
N ASP A 93 -4.39 15.21 0.31
CA ASP A 93 -5.28 16.35 0.55
C ASP A 93 -6.62 16.20 -0.21
N ILE A 94 -7.39 15.15 0.10
CA ILE A 94 -8.75 14.99 -0.43
C ILE A 94 -9.62 14.22 0.55
N GLU A 95 -10.83 14.73 0.81
CA GLU A 95 -11.83 14.03 1.60
C GLU A 95 -12.84 13.37 0.66
N LEU A 96 -13.15 12.08 0.88
CA LEU A 96 -14.06 11.34 -0.03
C LEU A 96 -15.47 11.92 -0.05
N GLN A 97 -15.90 12.56 1.05
CA GLN A 97 -17.20 13.23 1.15
C GLN A 97 -17.35 14.43 0.21
N ASP A 98 -16.24 15.04 -0.23
CA ASP A 98 -16.26 16.17 -1.17
C ASP A 98 -16.38 15.72 -2.64
N ILE A 99 -16.30 14.42 -2.91
CA ILE A 99 -16.34 13.87 -4.26
C ILE A 99 -17.79 13.74 -4.72
N VAL A 100 -18.34 14.81 -5.31
CA VAL A 100 -19.74 14.86 -5.76
C VAL A 100 -19.92 14.89 -7.28
N SER A 101 -18.83 15.03 -8.05
CA SER A 101 -18.88 15.05 -9.52
C SER A 101 -17.64 14.44 -10.19
N ASP A 102 -17.73 14.24 -11.50
CA ASP A 102 -16.63 13.79 -12.38
C ASP A 102 -15.35 14.63 -12.23
N ARG A 103 -15.47 15.92 -11.92
CA ARG A 103 -14.32 16.80 -11.74
C ARG A 103 -13.50 16.38 -10.51
N GLU A 104 -14.17 16.07 -9.41
CA GLU A 104 -13.52 15.61 -8.19
C GLU A 104 -12.98 14.18 -8.36
N ILE A 105 -13.68 13.31 -9.10
CA ILE A 105 -13.14 12.01 -9.50
C ILE A 105 -11.82 12.18 -10.27
N ALA A 106 -11.78 13.08 -11.26
CA ALA A 106 -10.56 13.31 -12.03
C ALA A 106 -9.39 13.83 -11.18
N ARG A 107 -9.68 14.63 -10.14
CA ARG A 107 -8.67 15.07 -9.16
C ARG A 107 -8.18 13.90 -8.32
N LEU A 108 -9.08 13.05 -7.82
CA LEU A 108 -8.71 11.84 -7.08
C LEU A 108 -7.83 10.93 -7.93
N VAL A 109 -8.19 10.69 -9.20
CA VAL A 109 -7.38 9.92 -10.17
C VAL A 109 -5.97 10.51 -10.29
N ALA A 110 -5.87 11.83 -10.47
CA ALA A 110 -4.57 12.49 -10.60
C ALA A 110 -3.73 12.36 -9.31
N LEU A 111 -4.36 12.44 -8.14
CA LEU A 111 -3.71 12.25 -6.86
C LEU A 111 -3.18 10.82 -6.72
N LEU A 112 -4.02 9.82 -6.97
CA LEU A 112 -3.64 8.41 -6.89
C LEU A 112 -2.52 8.05 -7.88
N LYS A 113 -2.56 8.59 -9.11
CA LYS A 113 -1.46 8.43 -10.08
C LYS A 113 -0.16 9.12 -9.67
N ARG A 114 -0.24 10.18 -8.87
CA ARG A 114 0.93 10.82 -8.28
C ARG A 114 1.47 9.96 -7.14
N LEU A 115 0.59 9.45 -6.29
CA LEU A 115 0.91 8.57 -5.16
C LEU A 115 1.62 7.30 -5.65
N SER A 116 1.13 6.65 -6.71
CA SER A 116 1.76 5.45 -7.27
C SER A 116 3.18 5.68 -7.80
N LYS A 117 3.57 6.93 -8.04
CA LYS A 117 4.91 7.33 -8.51
C LYS A 117 5.74 7.98 -7.42
N ASP A 118 5.21 8.15 -6.22
CA ASP A 118 5.94 8.73 -5.10
C ASP A 118 6.95 7.70 -4.58
N SER A 119 8.21 8.11 -4.50
CA SER A 119 9.29 7.22 -4.04
C SER A 119 9.12 6.78 -2.60
N SER A 120 8.54 7.62 -1.74
CA SER A 120 8.35 7.32 -0.32
C SER A 120 7.25 6.27 -0.17
N PHE A 121 6.18 6.41 -0.95
CA PHE A 121 5.11 5.41 -1.02
C PHE A 121 5.63 4.06 -1.53
N GLN A 122 6.41 4.04 -2.62
CA GLN A 122 7.00 2.81 -3.17
C GLN A 122 7.93 2.13 -2.16
N GLN A 123 8.84 2.88 -1.53
CA GLN A 123 9.74 2.34 -0.50
C GLN A 123 8.98 1.76 0.69
N TYR A 124 7.87 2.38 1.09
CA TYR A 124 7.02 1.85 2.16
C TYR A 124 6.40 0.50 1.77
N LEU A 125 5.88 0.37 0.55
CA LEU A 125 5.34 -0.90 0.06
C LEU A 125 6.40 -2.01 0.02
N GLU A 126 7.59 -1.71 -0.52
CA GLU A 126 8.72 -2.66 -0.58
C GLU A 126 9.17 -3.11 0.82
N ALA A 127 9.16 -2.19 1.79
CA ALA A 127 9.49 -2.49 3.18
C ALA A 127 8.45 -3.36 3.89
N GLN A 128 7.17 -3.30 3.48
CA GLN A 128 6.10 -4.14 4.01
C GLN A 128 6.10 -5.55 3.39
N GLU A 129 6.46 -5.68 2.12
CA GLU A 129 6.57 -6.98 1.45
C GLU A 129 7.80 -7.77 1.90
N SER A 130 8.84 -7.08 2.37
CA SER A 130 10.04 -7.73 2.88
C SER A 130 9.84 -8.15 4.34
N PRO A 131 9.87 -9.45 4.71
CA PRO A 131 10.08 -9.82 6.10
C PRO A 131 11.37 -9.14 6.57
N PRO A 132 11.55 -8.82 7.87
CA PRO A 132 12.79 -8.25 8.36
C PRO A 132 13.90 -9.24 8.03
N MET A 133 14.59 -9.03 6.91
CA MET A 133 15.90 -9.58 6.71
C MET A 133 16.69 -8.92 7.83
N MET A 134 16.95 -9.69 8.89
CA MET A 134 18.17 -9.49 9.65
C MET A 134 19.23 -9.19 8.60
N GLU A 135 19.79 -7.98 8.65
CA GLU A 135 21.09 -7.71 8.08
C GLU A 135 22.03 -8.76 8.67
N GLU A 136 22.09 -9.92 8.01
CA GLU A 136 23.21 -10.81 8.12
C GLU A 136 24.33 -9.98 7.54
N ALA A 137 25.06 -9.36 8.46
CA ALA A 137 26.20 -8.51 8.23
C ALA A 137 26.92 -9.04 7.00
N ALA A 138 27.09 -8.19 6.00
CA ALA A 138 28.02 -8.42 4.93
C ALA A 138 29.38 -8.70 5.58
N ALA A 139 29.65 -9.97 5.85
CA ALA A 139 30.97 -10.50 6.06
C ALA A 139 31.63 -10.32 4.70
N VAL A 140 32.25 -9.15 4.54
CA VAL A 140 33.29 -8.92 3.57
C VAL A 140 34.45 -9.80 4.00
N GLU A 141 34.32 -11.12 3.82
CA GLU A 141 35.46 -11.98 3.57
C GLU A 141 35.89 -11.69 2.14
N ALA A 142 36.57 -10.54 1.99
CA ALA A 142 37.44 -10.31 0.87
C ALA A 142 38.50 -11.43 0.91
N LEU A 143 38.29 -12.43 0.05
CA LEU A 143 39.30 -13.35 -0.40
C LEU A 143 40.58 -12.54 -0.69
N PRO A 144 41.77 -12.95 -0.20
CA PRO A 144 43.00 -12.35 -0.65
C PRO A 144 43.18 -12.67 -2.14
N GLU A 145 42.79 -11.72 -3.00
CA GLU A 145 43.16 -11.66 -4.42
C GLU A 145 44.66 -11.32 -4.51
N GLY A 146 45.48 -12.28 -4.10
CA GLY A 146 46.91 -12.26 -4.35
C GLY A 146 47.19 -12.72 -5.77
N GLY A 147 47.15 -11.79 -6.73
CA GLY A 147 47.76 -12.06 -8.03
C GLY A 147 47.33 -11.20 -9.21
N GLU A 148 47.73 -9.94 -9.24
CA GLU A 148 48.19 -9.31 -10.49
C GLU A 148 49.36 -8.37 -10.17
N MET A 149 50.56 -8.94 -10.18
CA MET A 149 51.81 -8.20 -10.17
C MET A 149 52.00 -7.64 -11.59
N THR A 150 51.56 -6.41 -11.82
CA THR A 150 51.89 -5.68 -13.05
C THR A 150 53.38 -5.36 -13.01
N VAL A 151 54.21 -6.26 -13.53
CA VAL A 151 55.60 -5.95 -13.83
C VAL A 151 55.57 -4.98 -15.01
N SER A 152 55.81 -3.70 -14.75
CA SER A 152 56.00 -2.72 -15.83
C SER A 152 57.24 -3.09 -16.64
N ASP A 153 57.12 -3.10 -17.97
CA ASP A 153 58.19 -3.45 -18.91
C ASP A 153 59.49 -2.63 -18.70
N ASP A 154 59.42 -1.49 -18.01
CA ASP A 154 60.58 -0.68 -17.63
C ASP A 154 61.57 -1.37 -16.65
N GLU A 155 61.13 -2.29 -15.78
CA GLU A 155 62.04 -3.01 -14.85
C GLU A 155 62.83 -4.15 -15.52
N LEU A 156 62.31 -4.70 -16.63
CA LEU A 156 62.96 -5.77 -17.39
C LEU A 156 64.17 -5.29 -18.19
N PHE A 157 64.21 -4.02 -18.58
CA PHE A 157 65.36 -3.43 -19.29
C PHE A 157 66.53 -3.08 -18.35
N ALA A 158 66.26 -2.71 -17.09
CA ALA A 158 67.29 -2.36 -16.11
C ALA A 158 68.16 -3.56 -15.70
N SER A 159 67.63 -4.78 -15.81
CA SER A 159 68.31 -6.01 -15.35
C SER A 159 69.31 -6.61 -16.36
N ARG A 160 69.44 -6.03 -17.55
CA ARG A 160 70.32 -6.57 -18.61
C ARG A 160 71.59 -5.75 -18.87
N MET A 161 71.76 -4.63 -18.16
CA MET A 161 72.90 -3.71 -18.33
C MET A 161 73.79 -3.59 -17.08
N ARG A 162 73.92 -4.69 -16.32
CA ARG A 162 74.97 -4.87 -15.32
C ARG A 162 75.71 -6.17 -15.54
#